data_AF-A0A6M0RWD8-F1
#
_entry.id   AF-A0A6M0RWD8-F1
#
_cell.length_a   1.000
_cell.length_b   1.000
_cell.length_c   1.000
_cell.angle_alpha   90.00
_cell.angle_beta   90.00
_cell.angle_gamma   90.00
#
_symmetry.space_group_name_H-M   'P 1'
#
loop_
_entity.id
_entity.type
_entity.pdbx_description
1 polymer ?
#
loop_
_entity_poly.entity_id
_entity_poly.type
_entity_poly.pdbx_seq_one_letter_code
_entity_poly.pdbx_strand_id
1 'polypeptide(L)'
;MHNKNVLLKQIKHHIDELSVNIGERPTGSAANHRAEDYIKRVFTRNKFKVTLQKFDCLDWEKNETTLNIGDTKADVEPSPYSLPCNVQAGIEVVNSIFQLEQADLSGKIAVLCGELTQEPLMPKNFRFYNSEHHQRIISLLEEKAPEAILTTSLNDKHLLPVLEDGDFDIPSVVFSKNDRDRIVNSNLPIHLRVNSKRKKTTGANVIARKGQAGQSKFVVTAHFDTKAGTPGALDNAVGVAVLLTLSEMLKETISEHVEVELVAFNGEDYF
;
A
#
# COMPACT_ATOMS: atom_id res chain seq x y z
N MET A 1 -12.60 38.38 3.57
CA MET A 1 -12.31 37.55 2.37
C MET A 1 -10.89 37.03 2.49
N HIS A 2 -10.67 35.72 2.29
CA HIS A 2 -9.33 35.16 2.30
C HIS A 2 -8.59 35.56 1.01
N ASN A 3 -7.35 36.03 1.14
CA ASN A 3 -6.52 36.40 -0.01
C ASN A 3 -6.07 35.11 -0.74
N LYS A 4 -6.42 34.97 -2.03
CA LYS A 4 -6.07 33.80 -2.86
C LYS A 4 -4.58 33.45 -2.80
N ASN A 5 -3.70 34.45 -2.78
CA ASN A 5 -2.25 34.23 -2.72
C ASN A 5 -1.78 33.68 -1.37
N VAL A 6 -2.51 33.96 -0.28
CA VAL A 6 -2.24 33.40 1.04
C VAL A 6 -2.67 31.94 1.08
N LEU A 7 -3.88 31.62 0.59
CA LEU A 7 -4.38 30.25 0.51
C LEU A 7 -3.48 29.34 -0.33
N LEU A 8 -3.02 29.83 -1.48
CA LEU A 8 -2.08 29.06 -2.33
C LEU A 8 -0.76 28.77 -1.63
N LYS A 9 -0.24 29.71 -0.81
CA LYS A 9 0.96 29.49 -0.01
C LYS A 9 0.74 28.45 1.09
N GLN A 10 -0.42 28.47 1.75
CA GLN A 10 -0.79 27.50 2.78
C GLN A 10 -0.92 26.09 2.20
N ILE A 11 -1.66 25.95 1.10
CA ILE A 11 -1.82 24.67 0.39
C ILE A 11 -0.44 24.13 -0.01
N LYS A 12 0.41 24.96 -0.65
CA LYS A 12 1.75 24.54 -1.04
C LYS A 12 2.59 24.09 0.16
N HIS A 13 2.55 24.84 1.26
CA HIS A 13 3.27 24.48 2.48
C HIS A 13 2.84 23.11 3.03
N HIS A 14 1.53 22.82 3.06
CA HIS A 14 1.03 21.52 3.50
C HIS A 14 1.43 20.37 2.56
N ILE A 15 1.40 20.60 1.24
CA ILE A 15 1.87 19.61 0.26
C ILE A 15 3.36 19.34 0.45
N ASP A 16 4.18 20.40 0.58
CA ASP A 16 5.63 20.27 0.77
C ASP A 16 5.94 19.53 2.09
N GLU A 17 5.23 19.84 3.17
CA GLU A 17 5.41 19.14 4.44
C GLU A 17 5.08 17.65 4.34
N LEU A 18 3.94 17.30 3.75
CA LEU A 18 3.49 15.91 3.65
C LEU A 18 4.32 15.10 2.64
N SER A 19 4.66 15.67 1.49
CA SER A 19 5.26 14.93 0.37
C SER A 19 6.77 15.09 0.22
N VAL A 20 7.39 16.09 0.86
CA VAL A 20 8.84 16.32 0.82
C VAL A 20 9.47 16.10 2.21
N ASN A 21 8.96 16.76 3.25
CA ASN A 21 9.57 16.69 4.59
C ASN A 21 9.21 15.39 5.33
N ILE A 22 7.96 14.95 5.22
CA ILE A 22 7.52 13.64 5.70
C ILE A 22 7.85 12.59 4.64
N GLY A 23 7.38 12.81 3.42
CA GLY A 23 7.62 11.95 2.27
C GLY A 23 6.60 10.81 2.14
N GLU A 24 7.08 9.68 1.64
CA GLU A 24 6.38 8.40 1.64
C GLU A 24 5.93 8.06 3.07
N ARG A 25 4.67 7.64 3.22
CA ARG A 25 4.02 7.49 4.52
C ARG A 25 3.05 6.29 4.53
N PRO A 26 3.55 5.06 4.26
CA PRO A 26 2.73 3.85 4.25
C PRO A 26 2.09 3.62 5.61
N THR A 27 0.88 3.09 5.61
CA THR A 27 0.06 2.92 6.81
C THR A 27 0.84 2.24 7.94
N GLY A 28 0.84 2.85 9.13
CA GLY A 28 1.52 2.31 10.32
C GLY A 28 3.04 2.58 10.40
N SER A 29 3.66 3.10 9.33
CA SER A 29 5.08 3.47 9.33
C SER A 29 5.39 4.66 10.25
N ALA A 30 6.67 4.86 10.56
CA ALA A 30 7.12 6.04 11.31
C ALA A 30 6.77 7.36 10.61
N ALA A 31 6.80 7.41 9.27
CA ALA A 31 6.43 8.59 8.51
C ALA A 31 4.91 8.85 8.53
N ASN A 32 4.10 7.78 8.49
CA ASN A 32 2.65 7.86 8.67
C ASN A 32 2.26 8.43 10.04
N HIS A 33 2.92 8.00 11.11
CA HIS A 33 2.74 8.61 12.43
C HIS A 33 3.14 10.08 12.49
N ARG A 34 4.23 10.48 11.80
CA ARG A 34 4.60 11.91 11.69
C ARG A 34 3.52 12.73 10.96
N ALA A 35 2.90 12.17 9.91
CA ALA A 35 1.79 12.79 9.20
C ALA A 35 0.53 12.92 10.08
N GLU A 36 0.16 11.86 10.79
CA GLU A 36 -0.94 11.88 11.77
C GLU A 36 -0.76 13.01 12.78
N ASP A 37 0.43 13.10 13.38
CA ASP A 37 0.79 14.12 14.35
C ASP A 37 0.78 15.52 13.75
N TYR A 38 1.27 15.69 12.52
CA TYR A 38 1.23 16.97 11.81
C TYR A 38 -0.21 17.45 11.60
N ILE A 39 -1.07 16.60 11.05
CA ILE A 39 -2.47 16.89 10.76
C ILE A 39 -3.21 17.24 12.06
N LYS A 40 -3.04 16.41 13.11
CA LYS A 40 -3.59 16.65 14.44
C LYS A 40 -3.17 18.01 15.00
N ARG A 41 -1.89 18.38 14.89
CA ARG A 41 -1.37 19.67 15.36
C ARG A 41 -2.02 20.84 14.61
N VAL A 42 -2.16 20.76 13.29
CA VAL A 42 -2.79 21.82 12.48
C VAL A 42 -4.25 21.99 12.89
N PHE A 43 -5.04 20.91 12.93
CA PHE A 43 -6.44 20.99 13.38
C PHE A 43 -6.60 21.54 14.80
N THR A 44 -5.75 21.10 15.74
CA THR A 44 -5.78 21.60 17.13
C THR A 44 -5.47 23.09 17.20
N ARG A 45 -4.44 23.57 16.48
CA ARG A 45 -4.10 25.00 16.38
C ARG A 45 -5.23 25.86 15.81
N ASN A 46 -6.08 25.26 14.99
CA ASN A 46 -7.26 25.90 14.39
C ASN A 46 -8.55 25.74 15.22
N LYS A 47 -8.41 25.37 16.51
CA LYS A 47 -9.49 25.29 17.50
C LYS A 47 -10.55 24.23 17.15
N PHE A 48 -10.17 23.16 16.45
CA PHE A 48 -11.02 21.98 16.27
C PHE A 48 -10.85 21.02 17.45
N LYS A 49 -11.91 20.32 17.84
CA LYS A 49 -11.83 19.17 18.75
C LYS A 49 -11.35 17.95 17.95
N VAL A 50 -10.14 17.49 18.20
CA VAL A 50 -9.53 16.37 17.48
C VAL A 50 -9.72 15.06 18.24
N THR A 51 -10.10 14.00 17.54
CA THR A 51 -10.15 12.61 18.01
C THR A 51 -9.33 11.74 17.08
N LEU A 52 -8.56 10.82 17.66
CA LEU A 52 -7.84 9.79 16.91
C LEU A 52 -8.64 8.50 17.00
N GLN A 53 -9.18 8.03 15.87
CA GLN A 53 -9.82 6.73 15.79
C GLN A 53 -8.76 5.71 15.37
N LYS A 54 -8.22 4.98 16.35
CA LYS A 54 -7.15 4.00 16.13
C LYS A 54 -7.68 2.69 15.53
N PHE A 55 -6.82 2.04 14.76
CA PHE A 55 -7.03 0.69 14.22
C PHE A 55 -5.69 -0.07 14.16
N ASP A 56 -5.75 -1.40 14.16
CA ASP A 56 -4.58 -2.25 13.98
C ASP A 56 -4.20 -2.34 12.50
N CYS A 57 -2.91 -2.32 12.20
CA CYS A 57 -2.39 -2.47 10.84
C CYS A 57 -0.97 -3.07 10.85
N LEU A 58 -0.40 -3.22 9.66
CA LEU A 58 0.96 -3.69 9.43
C LEU A 58 1.82 -2.58 8.82
N ASP A 59 2.95 -2.32 9.45
CA ASP A 59 4.10 -1.68 8.80
C ASP A 59 4.93 -2.77 8.11
N TRP A 60 5.54 -2.45 6.98
CA TRP A 60 6.36 -3.39 6.22
C TRP A 60 7.66 -2.74 5.76
N GLU A 61 8.76 -3.36 6.18
CA GLU A 61 10.10 -2.97 5.81
C GLU A 61 10.64 -3.96 4.79
N LYS A 62 11.06 -3.47 3.62
CA LYS A 62 11.81 -4.26 2.64
C LYS A 62 13.29 -3.87 2.67
N ASN A 63 14.15 -4.87 2.58
CA ASN A 63 15.58 -4.74 2.42
C ASN A 63 15.98 -5.47 1.13
N GLU A 64 17.25 -5.91 1.04
CA GLU A 64 17.77 -6.58 -0.15
C GLU A 64 16.98 -7.85 -0.51
N THR A 65 16.62 -7.94 -1.79
CA THR A 65 16.08 -9.14 -2.43
C THR A 65 17.01 -9.56 -3.57
N THR A 66 17.28 -10.86 -3.67
CA THR A 66 18.12 -11.43 -4.72
C THR A 66 17.49 -12.69 -5.29
N LEU A 67 17.50 -12.81 -6.61
CA LEU A 67 17.13 -14.02 -7.34
C LEU A 67 18.29 -14.42 -8.24
N ASN A 68 18.87 -15.58 -8.00
CA ASN A 68 19.98 -16.12 -8.77
C ASN A 68 19.56 -17.39 -9.53
N ILE A 69 20.02 -17.48 -10.78
CA ILE A 69 19.85 -18.63 -11.67
C ILE A 69 21.25 -19.07 -12.08
N GLY A 70 21.76 -20.13 -11.43
CA GLY A 70 23.20 -20.41 -11.46
C GLY A 70 24.00 -19.20 -10.97
N ASP A 71 24.96 -18.74 -11.78
CA ASP A 71 25.84 -17.60 -11.47
C ASP A 71 25.25 -16.23 -11.88
N THR A 72 24.01 -16.19 -12.40
CA THR A 72 23.42 -14.97 -12.95
C THR A 72 22.28 -14.43 -12.08
N LYS A 73 22.27 -13.13 -11.82
CA LYS A 73 21.21 -12.44 -11.05
C LYS A 73 20.07 -11.97 -11.95
N ALA A 74 18.83 -11.99 -11.48
CA ALA A 74 17.66 -11.39 -12.14
C ALA A 74 17.25 -10.07 -11.48
N ASP A 75 16.57 -9.23 -12.25
CA ASP A 75 15.93 -8.00 -11.78
C ASP A 75 14.61 -8.33 -11.10
N VAL A 76 14.55 -8.12 -9.79
CA VAL A 76 13.50 -8.60 -8.91
C VAL A 76 13.28 -7.65 -7.73
N GLU A 77 12.02 -7.51 -7.31
CA GLU A 77 11.62 -6.80 -6.09
C GLU A 77 10.66 -7.69 -5.28
N PRO A 78 10.68 -7.61 -3.95
CA PRO A 78 9.69 -8.30 -3.15
C PRO A 78 8.32 -7.67 -3.39
N SER A 79 7.30 -8.52 -3.55
CA SER A 79 5.91 -8.07 -3.53
C SER A 79 5.62 -7.36 -2.20
N PRO A 80 4.81 -6.28 -2.18
CA PRO A 80 4.41 -5.63 -0.95
C PRO A 80 3.91 -6.62 0.09
N TYR A 81 4.33 -6.43 1.33
CA TYR A 81 4.08 -7.33 2.46
C TYR A 81 4.67 -8.73 2.34
N SER A 82 5.44 -9.10 1.32
CA SER A 82 6.04 -10.44 1.21
C SER A 82 6.85 -10.83 2.46
N LEU A 83 6.71 -12.08 2.91
CA LEU A 83 7.49 -12.63 4.02
C LEU A 83 8.96 -12.88 3.63
N PRO A 84 9.91 -12.83 4.58
CA PRO A 84 11.30 -13.14 4.28
C PRO A 84 11.47 -14.63 3.96
N CYS A 85 12.39 -14.93 3.06
CA CYS A 85 12.72 -16.30 2.71
C CYS A 85 14.16 -16.44 2.25
N ASN A 86 14.66 -17.68 2.29
CA ASN A 86 15.94 -18.08 1.72
C ASN A 86 15.77 -19.49 1.14
N VAL A 87 15.29 -19.57 -0.09
CA VAL A 87 14.83 -20.80 -0.75
C VAL A 87 15.72 -21.10 -1.92
N GLN A 88 16.15 -22.36 -2.04
CA GLN A 88 16.81 -22.88 -3.23
C GLN A 88 16.06 -24.11 -3.72
N ALA A 89 15.32 -23.98 -4.81
CA ALA A 89 14.46 -25.04 -5.33
C ALA A 89 14.31 -24.98 -6.86
N GLY A 90 13.83 -26.08 -7.44
CA GLY A 90 13.36 -26.09 -8.83
C GLY A 90 12.09 -25.24 -8.99
N ILE A 91 11.75 -24.91 -10.23
CA ILE A 91 10.56 -24.13 -10.55
C ILE A 91 9.44 -25.00 -11.13
N GLU A 92 8.20 -24.54 -10.96
CA GLU A 92 7.04 -24.99 -11.74
C GLU A 92 6.40 -23.77 -12.40
N VAL A 93 6.29 -23.78 -13.73
CA VAL A 93 5.76 -22.64 -14.49
C VAL A 93 4.27 -22.84 -14.72
N VAL A 94 3.47 -21.85 -14.33
CA VAL A 94 2.02 -21.90 -14.42
C VAL A 94 1.50 -20.67 -15.16
N ASN A 95 0.77 -20.89 -16.25
CA ASN A 95 0.29 -19.81 -17.16
C ASN A 95 -1.21 -19.58 -17.12
N SER A 96 -1.98 -20.46 -16.49
CA SER A 96 -3.45 -20.41 -16.41
C SER A 96 -3.96 -21.05 -15.13
N ILE A 97 -5.22 -20.75 -14.79
CA ILE A 97 -5.88 -21.39 -13.64
C ILE A 97 -5.93 -22.92 -13.81
N PHE A 98 -6.24 -23.39 -15.01
CA PHE A 98 -6.29 -24.83 -15.30
C PHE A 98 -4.95 -25.53 -15.04
N GLN A 99 -3.83 -24.89 -15.38
CA GLN A 99 -2.50 -25.40 -15.03
C GLN A 99 -2.26 -25.34 -13.52
N LEU A 100 -2.69 -24.27 -12.85
CA LEU A 100 -2.53 -24.10 -11.41
C LEU A 100 -3.26 -25.19 -10.62
N GLU A 101 -4.45 -25.60 -11.07
CA GLU A 101 -5.25 -26.66 -10.44
C GLU A 101 -4.54 -28.02 -10.45
N GLN A 102 -3.79 -28.30 -11.51
CA GLN A 102 -3.09 -29.58 -11.75
C GLN A 102 -1.65 -29.59 -11.25
N ALA A 103 -1.05 -28.41 -11.03
CA ALA A 103 0.34 -28.29 -10.64
C ALA A 103 0.59 -28.88 -9.25
N ASP A 104 1.69 -29.61 -9.12
CA ASP A 104 2.30 -29.95 -7.83
C ASP A 104 3.39 -28.92 -7.52
N LEU A 105 3.10 -28.03 -6.58
CA LEU A 105 3.98 -26.91 -6.20
C LEU A 105 4.74 -27.17 -4.90
N SER A 106 4.46 -28.27 -4.20
CA SER A 106 5.08 -28.58 -2.91
C SER A 106 6.61 -28.71 -3.06
N GLY A 107 7.37 -27.96 -2.25
CA GLY A 107 8.83 -27.95 -2.30
C GLY A 107 9.43 -27.28 -3.56
N LYS A 108 8.61 -26.57 -4.35
CA LYS A 108 9.04 -25.84 -5.55
C LYS A 108 8.79 -24.35 -5.41
N ILE A 109 9.45 -23.59 -6.29
CA ILE A 109 9.13 -22.18 -6.54
C ILE A 109 8.11 -22.10 -7.68
N ALA A 110 6.95 -21.49 -7.45
CA ALA A 110 5.95 -21.31 -8.50
C ALA A 110 6.30 -20.06 -9.33
N VAL A 111 6.32 -20.18 -10.66
CA VAL A 111 6.51 -19.06 -11.59
C VAL A 111 5.20 -18.79 -12.31
N LEU A 112 4.51 -17.72 -11.93
CA LEU A 112 3.24 -17.33 -12.51
C LEU A 112 3.47 -16.41 -13.71
N CYS A 113 2.80 -16.74 -14.81
CA CYS A 113 2.86 -16.05 -16.08
C CYS A 113 1.48 -16.04 -16.75
N GLY A 114 1.38 -15.39 -17.92
CA GLY A 114 0.19 -15.50 -18.76
C GLY A 114 -1.06 -14.93 -18.09
N GLU A 115 -2.14 -15.70 -18.07
CA GLU A 115 -3.45 -15.32 -17.51
C GLU A 115 -3.33 -14.85 -16.05
N LEU A 116 -2.44 -15.48 -15.27
CA LEU A 116 -2.29 -15.24 -13.83
C LEU A 116 -1.56 -13.92 -13.49
N THR A 117 -1.06 -13.21 -14.51
CA THR A 117 -0.30 -11.95 -14.35
C THR A 117 -0.80 -10.88 -15.33
N GLN A 118 -2.12 -10.77 -15.50
CA GLN A 118 -2.74 -9.72 -16.35
C GLN A 118 -3.17 -8.48 -15.55
N GLU A 119 -3.42 -8.64 -14.26
CA GLU A 119 -3.85 -7.59 -13.35
C GLU A 119 -3.37 -7.88 -11.91
N PRO A 120 -3.40 -6.89 -11.00
CA PRO A 120 -3.16 -7.15 -9.57
C PRO A 120 -4.29 -8.04 -9.00
N LEU A 121 -3.92 -9.03 -8.21
CA LEU A 121 -4.87 -9.83 -7.44
C LEU A 121 -5.29 -9.06 -6.20
N MET A 122 -6.60 -9.01 -5.93
CA MET A 122 -7.10 -8.35 -4.73
C MET A 122 -6.73 -9.13 -3.47
N PRO A 123 -6.44 -8.45 -2.35
CA PRO A 123 -6.14 -9.12 -1.09
C PRO A 123 -7.29 -10.04 -0.69
N LYS A 124 -6.93 -11.20 -0.12
CA LYS A 124 -7.88 -12.28 0.18
C LYS A 124 -9.00 -11.87 1.13
N ASN A 125 -8.75 -10.88 1.99
CA ASN A 125 -9.71 -10.36 2.97
C ASN A 125 -10.24 -8.96 2.61
N PHE A 126 -10.01 -8.48 1.39
CA PHE A 126 -10.48 -7.17 0.96
C PHE A 126 -12.00 -7.14 0.82
N ARG A 127 -12.67 -6.38 1.70
CA ARG A 127 -14.14 -6.45 1.86
C ARG A 127 -14.93 -5.75 0.76
N PHE A 128 -14.31 -4.82 0.04
CA PHE A 128 -15.02 -3.98 -0.94
C PHE A 128 -15.07 -4.61 -2.32
N TYR A 129 -14.02 -5.33 -2.71
CA TYR A 129 -13.90 -5.94 -4.02
C TYR A 129 -12.98 -7.15 -3.96
N ASN A 130 -13.56 -8.35 -4.09
CA ASN A 130 -12.78 -9.59 -4.13
C ASN A 130 -13.49 -10.57 -5.07
N SER A 131 -13.04 -10.65 -6.31
CA SER A 131 -13.70 -11.45 -7.35
C SER A 131 -13.55 -12.96 -7.09
N GLU A 132 -14.52 -13.78 -7.51
CA GLU A 132 -14.41 -15.24 -7.42
C GLU A 132 -13.15 -15.76 -8.14
N HIS A 133 -12.75 -15.07 -9.22
CA HIS A 133 -11.53 -15.38 -9.98
C HIS A 133 -10.27 -15.19 -9.12
N HIS A 134 -10.11 -14.04 -8.45
CA HIS A 134 -8.96 -13.78 -7.56
C HIS A 134 -8.97 -14.72 -6.35
N GLN A 135 -10.13 -14.93 -5.72
CA GLN A 135 -10.29 -15.88 -4.62
C GLN A 135 -9.84 -17.29 -5.01
N ARG A 136 -10.19 -17.74 -6.22
CA ARG A 136 -9.80 -19.06 -6.72
C ARG A 136 -8.29 -19.18 -6.90
N ILE A 137 -7.64 -18.18 -7.51
CA ILE A 137 -6.18 -18.17 -7.70
C ILE A 137 -5.47 -18.21 -6.34
N ILE A 138 -5.84 -17.32 -5.42
CA ILE A 138 -5.22 -17.24 -4.09
C ILE A 138 -5.43 -18.55 -3.32
N SER A 139 -6.65 -19.07 -3.29
CA SER A 139 -6.96 -20.32 -2.57
C SER A 139 -6.16 -21.50 -3.12
N LEU A 140 -5.97 -21.58 -4.45
CA LEU A 140 -5.14 -22.62 -5.06
C LEU A 140 -3.67 -22.44 -4.68
N LEU A 141 -3.12 -21.22 -4.71
CA LEU A 141 -1.74 -20.97 -4.30
C LEU A 141 -1.51 -21.41 -2.84
N GLU A 142 -2.44 -21.10 -1.94
CA GLU A 142 -2.38 -21.52 -0.54
C GLU A 142 -2.53 -23.04 -0.35
N GLU A 143 -3.45 -23.67 -1.08
CA GLU A 143 -3.65 -25.13 -1.06
C GLU A 143 -2.40 -25.88 -1.53
N LYS A 144 -1.77 -25.40 -2.62
CA LYS A 144 -0.61 -26.05 -3.24
C LYS A 144 0.71 -25.72 -2.51
N ALA A 145 0.73 -24.68 -1.70
CA ALA A 145 1.82 -24.29 -0.80
C ALA A 145 3.24 -24.35 -1.42
N PRO A 146 3.53 -23.58 -2.51
CA PRO A 146 4.90 -23.41 -2.97
C PRO A 146 5.79 -22.76 -1.92
N GLU A 147 7.10 -23.01 -2.01
CA GLU A 147 8.11 -22.39 -1.14
C GLU A 147 8.22 -20.87 -1.36
N ALA A 148 7.97 -20.42 -2.59
CA ALA A 148 7.84 -19.02 -2.97
C ALA A 148 7.14 -18.87 -4.32
N ILE A 149 6.68 -17.65 -4.62
CA ILE A 149 5.99 -17.28 -5.86
C ILE A 149 6.77 -16.18 -6.59
N LEU A 150 6.98 -16.36 -7.88
CA LEU A 150 7.59 -15.39 -8.79
C LEU A 150 6.51 -14.98 -9.79
N THR A 151 6.21 -13.69 -9.88
CA THR A 151 5.28 -13.16 -10.89
C THR A 151 6.00 -12.28 -11.89
N THR A 152 5.65 -12.42 -13.17
CA THR A 152 6.10 -11.45 -14.19
C THR A 152 5.47 -10.08 -13.90
N SER A 153 6.27 -9.00 -13.98
CA SER A 153 5.78 -7.63 -13.78
C SER A 153 4.61 -7.27 -14.71
N LEU A 154 3.62 -6.56 -14.15
CA LEU A 154 2.49 -6.00 -14.91
C LEU A 154 2.90 -4.83 -15.81
N ASN A 155 4.08 -4.25 -15.60
CA ASN A 155 4.61 -3.11 -16.35
C ASN A 155 6.02 -3.40 -16.91
N ASP A 156 6.34 -2.81 -18.05
CA ASP A 156 7.62 -3.04 -18.75
C ASP A 156 8.77 -2.17 -18.21
N LYS A 157 8.45 -1.04 -17.59
CA LYS A 157 9.42 -0.02 -17.15
C LYS A 157 9.71 -0.08 -15.65
N HIS A 158 8.73 -0.50 -14.87
CA HIS A 158 8.83 -0.62 -13.42
C HIS A 158 8.31 -2.00 -13.00
N LEU A 159 8.87 -2.53 -11.91
CA LEU A 159 8.40 -3.78 -11.32
C LEU A 159 7.08 -3.52 -10.59
N LEU A 160 5.98 -3.77 -11.30
CA LEU A 160 4.63 -3.61 -10.78
C LEU A 160 4.12 -4.99 -10.33
N PRO A 161 3.89 -5.20 -9.02
CA PRO A 161 3.59 -6.51 -8.46
C PRO A 161 2.17 -6.97 -8.81
N VAL A 162 1.99 -8.30 -8.85
CA VAL A 162 0.67 -8.95 -8.98
C VAL A 162 0.05 -9.21 -7.61
N LEU A 163 0.88 -9.45 -6.59
CA LEU A 163 0.45 -9.73 -5.22
C LEU A 163 0.82 -8.56 -4.31
N GLU A 164 -0.14 -8.09 -3.52
CA GLU A 164 0.01 -7.05 -2.50
C GLU A 164 -1.04 -7.36 -1.43
N ASP A 165 -0.67 -8.12 -0.40
CA ASP A 165 -1.61 -8.62 0.61
C ASP A 165 -0.88 -8.93 1.93
N GLY A 166 -1.22 -8.20 2.99
CA GLY A 166 -0.67 -8.40 4.34
C GLY A 166 -1.05 -9.74 5.00
N ASP A 167 -2.09 -10.40 4.53
CA ASP A 167 -2.63 -11.67 5.02
C ASP A 167 -2.19 -12.89 4.17
N PHE A 168 -1.38 -12.69 3.13
CA PHE A 168 -0.88 -13.76 2.25
C PHE A 168 0.53 -14.21 2.65
N ASP A 169 0.67 -15.42 3.18
CA ASP A 169 1.90 -15.85 3.87
C ASP A 169 2.94 -16.56 2.99
N ILE A 170 2.66 -16.77 1.71
CA ILE A 170 3.65 -17.34 0.79
C ILE A 170 4.60 -16.22 0.32
N PRO A 171 5.93 -16.34 0.51
CA PRO A 171 6.89 -15.38 0.01
C PRO A 171 6.71 -15.17 -1.50
N SER A 172 6.57 -13.92 -1.92
CA SER A 172 6.39 -13.57 -3.33
C SER A 172 7.28 -12.43 -3.78
N VAL A 173 7.67 -12.48 -5.05
CA VAL A 173 8.46 -11.46 -5.72
C VAL A 173 7.94 -11.19 -7.12
N VAL A 174 8.21 -9.99 -7.61
CA VAL A 174 7.96 -9.58 -8.99
C VAL A 174 9.29 -9.47 -9.73
N PHE A 175 9.37 -10.05 -10.93
CA PHE A 175 10.56 -9.99 -11.78
C PHE A 175 10.29 -9.30 -13.11
N SER A 176 11.34 -8.77 -13.72
CA SER A 176 11.27 -8.02 -14.99
C SER A 176 10.86 -8.91 -16.16
N LYS A 177 10.05 -8.39 -17.08
CA LYS A 177 9.70 -9.11 -18.32
C LYS A 177 10.92 -9.52 -19.14
N ASN A 178 12.02 -8.76 -19.04
CA ASN A 178 13.28 -9.07 -19.72
C ASN A 178 13.92 -10.38 -19.23
N ASP A 179 13.65 -10.77 -17.98
CA ASP A 179 14.19 -12.00 -17.37
C ASP A 179 13.26 -13.20 -17.53
N ARG A 180 12.06 -13.01 -18.10
CA ARG A 180 11.03 -14.05 -18.20
C ARG A 180 11.54 -15.31 -18.88
N ASP A 181 12.08 -15.22 -20.09
CA ASP A 181 12.49 -16.40 -20.84
C ASP A 181 13.65 -17.13 -20.16
N ARG A 182 14.52 -16.40 -19.47
CA ARG A 182 15.62 -16.98 -18.71
C ARG A 182 15.13 -17.73 -17.47
N ILE A 183 14.13 -17.17 -16.76
CA ILE A 183 13.51 -17.82 -15.60
C ILE A 183 12.70 -19.03 -16.03
N VAL A 184 11.75 -18.86 -16.96
CA VAL A 184 10.78 -19.89 -17.38
C VAL A 184 11.46 -21.11 -18.01
N ASN A 185 12.56 -20.92 -18.74
CA ASN A 185 13.29 -22.02 -19.38
C ASN A 185 14.47 -22.54 -18.54
N SER A 186 14.59 -22.12 -17.27
CA SER A 186 15.69 -22.56 -16.41
C SER A 186 15.56 -24.03 -16.04
N ASN A 187 16.61 -24.80 -16.32
CA ASN A 187 16.79 -26.16 -15.79
C ASN A 187 17.64 -26.18 -14.50
N LEU A 188 18.11 -25.01 -14.04
CA LEU A 188 18.86 -24.86 -12.80
C LEU A 188 17.92 -24.48 -11.65
N PRO A 189 18.19 -24.92 -10.42
CA PRO A 189 17.51 -24.41 -9.24
C PRO A 189 17.67 -22.89 -9.14
N ILE A 190 16.59 -22.21 -8.75
CA ILE A 190 16.62 -20.78 -8.44
C ILE A 190 16.92 -20.62 -6.96
N HIS A 191 17.84 -19.71 -6.64
CA HIS A 191 18.08 -19.26 -5.27
C HIS A 191 17.44 -17.89 -5.06
N LEU A 192 16.35 -17.87 -4.29
CA LEU A 192 15.62 -16.67 -3.90
C LEU A 192 15.94 -16.33 -2.44
N ARG A 193 16.35 -15.09 -2.21
CA ARG A 193 16.46 -14.50 -0.87
C ARG A 193 15.65 -13.23 -0.81
N VAL A 194 14.70 -13.16 0.10
CA VAL A 194 13.91 -11.97 0.42
C VAL A 194 14.23 -11.58 1.85
N ASN A 195 14.71 -10.34 2.04
CA ASN A 195 14.87 -9.77 3.37
C ASN A 195 13.80 -8.71 3.60
N SER A 196 12.77 -9.06 4.35
CA SER A 196 11.64 -8.18 4.67
C SER A 196 11.11 -8.47 6.06
N LYS A 197 10.30 -7.56 6.59
CA LYS A 197 9.69 -7.71 7.90
C LYS A 197 8.31 -7.06 7.95
N ARG A 198 7.29 -7.85 8.29
CA ARG A 198 5.99 -7.33 8.74
C ARG A 198 6.07 -6.97 10.22
N LYS A 199 5.54 -5.82 10.59
CA LYS A 199 5.47 -5.35 11.97
C LYS A 199 4.06 -4.93 12.30
N LYS A 200 3.43 -5.64 13.25
CA LYS A 200 2.15 -5.23 13.82
C LYS A 200 2.31 -3.87 14.50
N THR A 201 1.45 -2.94 14.11
CA THR A 201 1.43 -1.57 14.60
C THR A 201 -0.03 -1.07 14.60
N THR A 202 -0.21 0.22 14.83
CA THR A 202 -1.52 0.87 14.77
C THR A 202 -1.47 2.06 13.84
N GLY A 203 -2.57 2.36 13.16
CA GLY A 203 -2.81 3.64 12.50
C GLY A 203 -3.95 4.39 13.20
N ALA A 204 -4.20 5.63 12.81
CA ALA A 204 -5.41 6.34 13.20
C ALA A 204 -5.96 7.24 12.10
N ASN A 205 -7.29 7.29 12.00
CA ASN A 205 -7.96 8.38 11.33
C ASN A 205 -7.90 9.62 12.24
N VAL A 206 -7.58 10.79 11.66
CA VAL A 206 -7.58 12.06 12.38
C VAL A 206 -8.88 12.79 12.11
N ILE A 207 -9.76 12.81 13.11
CA ILE A 207 -11.11 13.39 13.01
C ILE A 207 -11.14 14.71 13.76
N ALA A 208 -11.42 15.81 13.06
CA ALA A 208 -11.50 17.15 13.63
C ALA A 208 -12.93 17.69 13.51
N ARG A 209 -13.55 18.02 14.66
CA ARG A 209 -14.91 18.54 14.73
C ARG A 209 -14.95 19.98 15.23
N LYS A 210 -15.86 20.77 14.66
CA LYS A 210 -16.16 22.12 15.12
C LYS A 210 -17.62 22.47 14.85
N GLY A 211 -18.29 23.08 15.82
CA GLY A 211 -19.71 23.41 15.76
C GLY A 211 -20.48 22.76 16.88
N GLN A 212 -21.79 22.92 16.84
CA GLN A 212 -22.68 22.31 17.81
C GLN A 212 -23.17 20.96 17.29
N ALA A 213 -23.00 19.92 18.10
CA ALA A 213 -23.53 18.59 17.79
C ALA A 213 -25.06 18.64 17.65
N GLY A 214 -25.61 17.81 16.76
CA GLY A 214 -27.05 17.74 16.49
C GLY A 214 -27.56 18.75 15.45
N GLN A 215 -26.67 19.59 14.91
CA GLN A 215 -26.95 20.46 13.76
C GLN A 215 -26.66 19.74 12.43
N SER A 216 -26.97 20.40 11.31
CA SER A 216 -26.62 19.92 9.98
C SER A 216 -25.11 19.68 9.87
N LYS A 217 -24.70 18.46 9.51
CA LYS A 217 -23.30 18.05 9.49
C LYS A 217 -22.73 18.04 8.07
N PHE A 218 -21.60 18.71 7.88
CA PHE A 218 -20.78 18.62 6.68
C PHE A 218 -19.51 17.83 6.98
N VAL A 219 -19.30 16.76 6.22
CA VAL A 219 -18.10 15.93 6.33
C VAL A 219 -17.25 16.14 5.09
N VAL A 220 -15.99 16.54 5.27
CA VAL A 220 -15.01 16.68 4.19
C VAL A 220 -13.83 15.79 4.50
N THR A 221 -13.41 14.99 3.53
CA THR A 221 -12.43 13.92 3.77
C THR A 221 -11.36 13.86 2.70
N ALA A 222 -10.21 13.32 3.10
CA ALA A 222 -9.07 12.95 2.27
C ALA A 222 -8.28 11.88 3.04
N HIS A 223 -7.52 11.03 2.37
CA HIS A 223 -6.60 10.11 3.05
C HIS A 223 -5.18 10.68 3.04
N PHE A 224 -4.38 10.29 4.03
CA PHE A 224 -3.02 10.81 4.17
C PHE A 224 -1.96 9.72 4.10
N ASP A 225 -2.29 8.44 4.09
CA ASP A 225 -1.32 7.40 3.78
C ASP A 225 -0.93 7.42 2.30
N THR A 226 0.07 6.62 1.96
CA THR A 226 0.53 6.43 0.58
C THR A 226 0.91 4.98 0.37
N LYS A 227 0.81 4.51 -0.86
CA LYS A 227 1.59 3.34 -1.29
C LYS A 227 3.09 3.51 -1.00
N ALA A 228 3.77 2.38 -0.89
CA ALA A 228 5.22 2.36 -0.79
C ALA A 228 5.88 2.84 -2.09
N GLY A 229 7.03 3.50 -2.00
CA GLY A 229 7.79 4.03 -3.14
C GLY A 229 7.23 5.30 -3.79
N THR A 230 6.23 5.96 -3.21
CA THR A 230 5.69 7.24 -3.72
C THR A 230 5.64 8.33 -2.63
N PRO A 231 6.01 9.59 -2.94
CA PRO A 231 5.84 10.71 -2.01
C PRO A 231 4.37 11.12 -1.83
N GLY A 232 3.46 10.63 -2.68
CA GLY A 232 2.02 10.86 -2.56
C GLY A 232 1.61 12.33 -2.56
N ALA A 233 2.22 13.14 -3.43
CA ALA A 233 1.92 14.57 -3.54
C ALA A 233 0.49 14.78 -4.06
N LEU A 234 0.18 14.22 -5.24
CA LEU A 234 -1.16 14.26 -5.81
C LEU A 234 -2.12 13.31 -5.07
N ASP A 235 -1.61 12.14 -4.69
CA ASP A 235 -2.34 11.06 -4.06
C ASP A 235 -1.78 10.77 -2.66
N ASN A 236 -2.27 11.41 -1.60
CA ASN A 236 -3.33 12.43 -1.60
C ASN A 236 -2.99 13.64 -0.70
N ALA A 237 -1.72 14.05 -0.68
CA ALA A 237 -1.30 15.23 0.08
C ALA A 237 -2.04 16.51 -0.36
N VAL A 238 -2.40 16.64 -1.65
CA VAL A 238 -3.24 17.74 -2.15
C VAL A 238 -4.61 17.77 -1.45
N GLY A 239 -5.30 16.64 -1.32
CA GLY A 239 -6.58 16.57 -0.62
C GLY A 239 -6.45 16.93 0.86
N VAL A 240 -5.42 16.41 1.52
CA VAL A 240 -5.12 16.76 2.92
C VAL A 240 -4.79 18.25 3.07
N ALA A 241 -3.99 18.82 2.17
CA ALA A 241 -3.67 20.25 2.18
C ALA A 241 -4.93 21.13 2.07
N VAL A 242 -5.91 20.71 1.27
CA VAL A 242 -7.22 21.38 1.20
C VAL A 242 -7.96 21.28 2.53
N LEU A 243 -8.01 20.10 3.18
CA LEU A 243 -8.62 19.95 4.50
C LEU A 243 -7.96 20.85 5.56
N LEU A 244 -6.63 20.85 5.60
CA LEU A 244 -5.86 21.65 6.54
C LEU A 244 -6.10 23.15 6.34
N THR A 245 -6.04 23.61 5.09
CA THR A 245 -6.33 25.01 4.73
C THR A 245 -7.77 25.39 5.05
N LEU A 246 -8.74 24.49 4.81
CA LEU A 246 -10.14 24.70 5.20
C LEU A 246 -10.28 24.87 6.72
N SER A 247 -9.54 24.09 7.52
CA SER A 247 -9.54 24.25 8.97
C SER A 247 -9.01 25.63 9.41
N GLU A 248 -8.02 26.17 8.70
CA GLU A 248 -7.47 27.51 8.96
C GLU A 248 -8.50 28.60 8.62
N MET A 249 -9.22 28.45 7.50
CA MET A 249 -10.28 29.38 7.11
C MET A 249 -11.45 29.41 8.10
N LEU A 250 -11.75 28.26 8.72
CA LEU A 250 -12.83 28.10 9.70
C LEU A 250 -12.37 28.36 11.15
N LYS A 251 -11.15 28.88 11.35
CA LYS A 251 -10.53 29.05 12.68
C LYS A 251 -11.34 29.95 13.62
N GLU A 252 -11.85 31.08 13.14
CA GLU A 252 -12.53 32.05 14.01
C GLU A 252 -14.06 32.02 13.89
N THR A 253 -14.62 31.50 12.81
CA THR A 253 -16.06 31.56 12.58
C THR A 253 -16.57 30.34 11.86
N ILE A 254 -17.63 29.76 12.43
CA ILE A 254 -18.50 28.78 11.81
C ILE A 254 -19.94 29.16 12.18
N SER A 255 -20.92 28.82 11.35
CA SER A 255 -22.33 29.04 11.68
C SER A 255 -22.74 28.19 12.89
N GLU A 256 -23.62 28.72 13.74
CA GLU A 256 -24.17 27.98 14.89
C GLU A 256 -25.11 26.83 14.47
N HIS A 257 -25.58 26.86 13.23
CA HIS A 257 -26.48 25.85 12.66
C HIS A 257 -25.76 24.72 11.90
N VAL A 258 -24.43 24.64 12.01
CA VAL A 258 -23.66 23.59 11.33
C VAL A 258 -22.62 22.96 12.25
N GLU A 259 -22.39 21.68 12.01
CA GLU A 259 -21.21 20.95 12.49
C GLU A 259 -20.32 20.63 11.28
N VAL A 260 -19.04 20.97 11.37
CA VAL A 260 -18.04 20.60 10.36
C VAL A 260 -17.17 19.50 10.94
N GLU A 261 -17.07 18.39 10.21
CA GLU A 261 -16.18 17.28 10.49
C GLU A 261 -15.17 17.14 9.34
N LEU A 262 -13.90 17.38 9.64
CA LEU A 262 -12.79 17.17 8.72
C LEU A 262 -12.13 15.86 9.10
N VAL A 263 -12.09 14.90 8.17
CA VAL A 263 -11.52 13.58 8.42
C VAL A 263 -10.34 13.35 7.50
N ALA A 264 -9.15 13.24 8.08
CA ALA A 264 -8.01 12.70 7.39
C ALA A 264 -7.97 11.18 7.65
N PHE A 265 -8.42 10.40 6.67
CA PHE A 265 -8.40 8.94 6.73
C PHE A 265 -6.98 8.40 6.60
N ASN A 266 -6.77 7.24 7.21
CA ASN A 266 -5.54 6.46 7.12
C ASN A 266 -5.91 5.04 6.70
N GLY A 267 -5.00 4.31 6.07
CA GLY A 267 -5.24 2.96 5.60
C GLY A 267 -6.13 2.87 4.36
N GLU A 268 -6.14 3.89 3.50
CA GLU A 268 -6.81 3.82 2.20
C GLU A 268 -6.02 2.90 1.24
N ASP A 269 -4.69 2.97 1.29
CA ASP A 269 -3.73 2.14 0.55
C ASP A 269 -3.27 0.91 1.37
N TYR A 270 -4.04 0.50 2.39
CA TYR A 270 -3.70 -0.64 3.25
C TYR A 270 -4.40 -1.92 2.77
N PHE A 271 -3.60 -2.93 2.41
CA PHE A 271 -4.01 -4.16 1.73
C PHE A 271 -3.70 -5.41 2.54
#